data_AF-A0A093RIH5-F1
#
_entry.id   AF-A0A093RIH5-F1
#
_cell.length_a   1.000
_cell.length_b   1.000
_cell.length_c   1.000
_cell.angle_alpha   90.00
_cell.angle_beta   90.00
_cell.angle_gamma   90.00
#
_symmetry.space_group_name_H-M   'P 1'
#
loop_
_entity.id
_entity.type
_entity.pdbx_description
1 polymer ?
#
loop_
_entity_poly.entity_id
_entity_poly.type
_entity_poly.pdbx_seq_one_letter_code
_entity_poly.pdbx_strand_id
1 'polypeptide(L)'
;NDVKAGDAVTVTVGTETYQTTVNADGKTWSVNVPGAVLAANGDISATVTTRDTAGNVTTADSTHAYGVDTDAPAASITIDDITSDNVINASESGQSIAVTGQVGDEVKAGDAITVTVGNETYQTTVSADGKTWSVNVPGSVLAANGDVSATVTTRDNAGNLTTANTTHTYGVDTVAPVASITIDDVTSDNVI
;
A
#
# COMPACT_ATOMS: atom_id res chain seq x y z
N ASN A 1 -26.94 36.89 -20.36
CA ASN A 1 -25.57 36.48 -20.02
C ASN A 1 -24.74 36.86 -21.21
N ASP A 2 -23.86 37.85 -21.05
CA ASP A 2 -23.17 38.52 -22.15
C ASP A 2 -21.76 37.96 -22.38
N VAL A 3 -21.37 36.98 -21.55
CA VAL A 3 -20.15 36.18 -21.72
C VAL A 3 -20.19 35.45 -23.07
N LYS A 4 -19.10 35.54 -23.83
CA LYS A 4 -18.94 34.96 -25.17
C LYS A 4 -17.54 34.38 -25.34
N ALA A 5 -17.39 33.59 -26.40
CA ALA A 5 -16.09 33.06 -26.82
C ALA A 5 -15.05 34.17 -26.97
N GLY A 6 -13.85 33.94 -26.44
CA GLY A 6 -12.74 34.89 -26.44
C GLY A 6 -12.73 35.89 -25.28
N ASP A 7 -13.78 35.96 -24.45
CA ASP A 7 -13.76 36.78 -23.23
C ASP A 7 -12.65 36.29 -22.28
N ALA A 8 -11.95 37.24 -21.65
CA ALA A 8 -10.81 36.95 -20.79
C ALA A 8 -11.26 36.38 -19.45
N VAL A 9 -10.64 35.28 -19.03
CA VAL A 9 -10.82 34.66 -17.71
C VAL A 9 -9.50 34.74 -16.96
N THR A 10 -9.53 35.33 -15.77
CA THR A 10 -8.40 35.35 -14.84
C THR A 10 -8.73 34.43 -13.66
N VAL A 11 -7.84 33.51 -13.37
CA VAL A 11 -7.95 32.55 -12.27
C VAL A 11 -6.86 32.85 -11.26
N THR A 12 -7.20 32.96 -9.99
CA THR A 12 -6.25 33.22 -8.90
C THR A 12 -6.27 32.07 -7.90
N VAL A 13 -5.08 31.58 -7.55
CA VAL A 13 -4.86 30.58 -6.50
C VAL A 13 -3.75 31.12 -5.59
N GLY A 14 -4.08 31.41 -4.33
CA GLY A 14 -3.17 32.13 -3.44
C GLY A 14 -2.78 33.49 -4.03
N THR A 15 -1.49 33.69 -4.28
CA THR A 15 -0.95 34.92 -4.90
C THR A 15 -0.68 34.78 -6.41
N GLU A 16 -0.86 33.59 -6.99
CA GLU A 16 -0.59 33.35 -8.40
C GLU A 16 -1.84 33.55 -9.26
N THR A 17 -1.66 34.18 -10.42
CA THR A 17 -2.72 34.46 -11.39
C THR A 17 -2.45 33.78 -12.71
N TYR A 18 -3.45 33.12 -13.27
CA TYR A 18 -3.41 32.45 -14.55
C TYR A 18 -4.49 33.00 -15.47
N GLN A 19 -4.20 33.11 -16.76
CA GLN A 19 -5.14 33.66 -17.73
C GLN A 19 -5.50 32.62 -18.79
N THR A 20 -6.76 32.64 -19.17
CA THR A 20 -7.31 31.89 -20.30
C THR A 20 -8.46 32.68 -20.93
N THR A 21 -9.13 32.11 -21.91
CA THR A 21 -10.32 32.70 -22.52
C THR A 21 -11.48 31.72 -22.53
N VAL A 22 -12.70 32.24 -22.60
CA VAL A 22 -13.89 31.43 -22.84
C VAL A 22 -13.76 30.73 -24.20
N ASN A 23 -14.00 29.41 -24.22
CA ASN A 23 -13.92 28.55 -25.39
C ASN A 23 -14.95 28.94 -26.46
N ALA A 24 -14.80 28.36 -27.65
CA ALA A 24 -15.69 28.60 -28.80
C ALA A 24 -17.18 28.27 -28.53
N ASP A 25 -17.47 27.43 -27.54
CA ASP A 25 -18.84 27.11 -27.11
C ASP A 25 -19.53 28.23 -26.31
N GLY A 26 -18.78 29.28 -25.94
CA GLY A 26 -19.25 30.43 -25.17
C GLY A 26 -19.60 30.11 -23.70
N LYS A 27 -19.21 28.94 -23.19
CA LYS A 27 -19.66 28.43 -21.89
C LYS A 27 -18.55 27.84 -21.04
N THR A 28 -17.57 27.20 -21.66
CA THR A 28 -16.48 26.53 -20.95
C THR A 28 -15.19 27.33 -21.06
N TRP A 29 -14.28 27.10 -20.13
CA TRP A 29 -12.91 27.61 -20.14
C TRP A 29 -12.05 26.63 -19.36
N SER A 30 -10.75 26.64 -19.60
CA SER A 30 -9.80 25.85 -18.82
C SER A 30 -8.47 26.57 -18.73
N VAL A 31 -7.77 26.35 -17.61
CA VAL A 31 -6.41 26.85 -17.40
C VAL A 31 -5.63 25.80 -16.62
N ASN A 32 -4.36 25.62 -16.95
CA ASN A 32 -3.49 24.72 -16.20
C ASN A 32 -2.90 25.47 -15.01
N VAL A 33 -3.11 24.95 -13.82
CA VAL A 33 -2.48 25.42 -12.58
C VAL A 33 -1.49 24.34 -12.11
N PRO A 34 -0.24 24.68 -11.78
CA PRO A 34 0.70 23.73 -11.21
C PRO A 34 0.16 23.10 -9.91
N GLY A 35 0.30 21.78 -9.78
CA GLY A 35 -0.20 21.05 -8.61
C GLY A 35 0.39 21.54 -7.28
N ALA A 36 1.65 22.00 -7.27
CA ALA A 36 2.29 22.57 -6.08
C ALA A 36 1.61 23.85 -5.59
N VAL A 37 1.05 24.66 -6.49
CA VAL A 37 0.31 25.88 -6.14
C VAL A 37 -1.03 25.50 -5.54
N LEU A 38 -1.74 24.52 -6.13
CA LEU A 38 -2.98 24.00 -5.55
C LEU A 38 -2.73 23.37 -4.16
N ALA A 39 -1.67 22.58 -4.00
CA ALA A 39 -1.33 21.94 -2.72
C ALA A 39 -0.96 22.94 -1.61
N ALA A 40 -0.49 24.15 -1.97
CA ALA A 40 -0.15 25.18 -1.01
C ALA A 40 -1.34 26.07 -0.59
N ASN A 41 -2.53 25.88 -1.18
CA ASN A 41 -3.71 26.72 -0.98
C ASN A 41 -4.96 25.86 -0.74
N GLY A 42 -6.11 26.49 -0.45
CA GLY A 42 -7.38 25.80 -0.16
C GLY A 42 -8.59 26.37 -0.89
N ASP A 43 -8.36 27.32 -1.78
CA ASP A 43 -9.41 27.96 -2.56
C ASP A 43 -8.87 28.45 -3.90
N ILE A 44 -9.80 28.66 -4.83
CA ILE A 44 -9.56 29.19 -6.17
C ILE A 44 -10.62 30.24 -6.46
N SER A 45 -10.23 31.33 -7.10
CA SER A 45 -11.17 32.33 -7.62
C SER A 45 -11.02 32.45 -9.13
N ALA A 46 -12.12 32.74 -9.81
CA ALA A 46 -12.13 33.00 -11.25
C ALA A 46 -12.96 34.24 -11.53
N THR A 47 -12.44 35.13 -12.36
CA THR A 47 -13.11 36.33 -12.85
C THR A 47 -13.14 36.31 -14.36
N VAL A 48 -14.33 36.44 -14.95
CA VAL A 48 -14.50 36.68 -16.39
C VAL A 48 -14.75 38.15 -16.64
N THR A 49 -14.10 38.70 -17.66
CA THR A 49 -14.33 40.07 -18.15
C THR A 49 -14.91 39.99 -19.56
N THR A 50 -16.11 40.54 -19.75
CA THR A 50 -16.73 40.64 -21.08
C THR A 50 -16.87 42.10 -21.51
N ARG A 51 -16.82 42.30 -22.83
CA ARG A 51 -16.98 43.62 -23.45
C ARG A 51 -17.98 43.58 -24.60
N ASP A 52 -18.96 44.47 -24.62
CA ASP A 52 -19.89 44.55 -25.75
C ASP A 52 -19.26 45.23 -26.99
N THR A 53 -19.99 45.26 -28.11
CA THR A 53 -19.52 45.88 -29.36
C THR A 53 -19.37 47.40 -29.27
N ALA A 54 -20.06 48.05 -28.32
CA ALA A 54 -19.94 49.47 -28.04
C ALA A 54 -18.74 49.80 -27.13
N GLY A 55 -18.10 48.77 -26.56
CA GLY A 55 -16.92 48.89 -25.71
C GLY A 55 -17.22 48.91 -24.22
N ASN A 56 -18.46 48.71 -23.77
CA ASN A 56 -18.81 48.62 -22.35
C ASN A 56 -18.24 47.35 -21.73
N VAL A 57 -17.71 47.44 -20.50
CA VAL A 57 -17.05 46.32 -19.81
C VAL A 57 -17.84 45.93 -18.57
N THR A 58 -17.97 44.63 -18.32
CA THR A 58 -18.44 44.11 -17.04
C THR A 58 -17.64 42.88 -16.63
N THR A 59 -17.64 42.58 -15.33
CA THR A 59 -16.96 41.44 -14.75
C THR A 59 -17.93 40.60 -13.93
N ALA A 60 -17.66 39.30 -13.85
CA ALA A 60 -18.30 38.40 -12.91
C ALA A 60 -17.24 37.50 -12.27
N ASP A 61 -17.36 37.26 -10.98
CA ASP A 61 -16.43 36.46 -10.19
C ASP A 61 -17.11 35.31 -9.47
N SER A 62 -16.32 34.30 -9.13
CA SER A 62 -16.73 33.16 -8.31
C SER A 62 -15.53 32.59 -7.57
N THR A 63 -15.79 32.03 -6.40
CA THR A 63 -14.79 31.37 -5.56
C THR A 63 -15.21 29.94 -5.25
N HIS A 64 -14.24 29.03 -5.15
CA HIS A 64 -14.48 27.65 -4.76
C HIS A 64 -13.41 27.18 -3.78
N ALA A 65 -13.82 26.65 -2.63
CA ALA A 65 -12.91 26.03 -1.66
C ALA A 65 -12.69 24.56 -2.01
N TYR A 66 -11.49 24.05 -1.70
CA TYR A 66 -11.13 22.64 -1.81
C TYR A 66 -10.23 22.22 -0.64
N GLY A 67 -10.23 20.92 -0.33
CA GLY A 67 -9.30 20.34 0.64
C GLY A 67 -7.99 19.93 -0.03
N VAL A 68 -6.90 19.99 0.71
CA VAL A 68 -5.61 19.41 0.33
C VAL A 68 -5.21 18.42 1.41
N ASP A 69 -4.87 17.21 0.97
CA ASP A 69 -4.32 16.17 1.81
C ASP A 69 -3.20 15.48 1.03
N THR A 70 -1.97 15.74 1.45
CA THR A 70 -0.74 15.18 0.85
C THR A 70 0.02 14.32 1.85
N ASP A 71 -0.54 14.11 3.04
CA ASP A 71 0.13 13.39 4.11
C ASP A 71 -0.18 11.91 3.96
N ALA A 72 0.83 11.12 3.59
CA ALA A 72 0.65 9.68 3.47
C ALA A 72 0.45 9.03 4.85
N PRO A 73 -0.40 8.00 4.96
CA PRO A 73 -0.63 7.30 6.22
C PRO A 73 0.63 6.60 6.73
N ALA A 74 0.76 6.37 8.04
CA ALA A 74 1.81 5.53 8.60
C ALA A 74 1.44 4.03 8.48
N ALA A 75 2.45 3.16 8.33
CA ALA A 75 2.23 1.72 8.23
C ALA A 75 3.39 0.91 8.83
N SER A 76 3.05 -0.21 9.46
CA SER A 76 3.99 -1.24 9.90
C SER A 76 3.43 -2.63 9.69
N ILE A 77 4.34 -3.59 9.48
CA ILE A 77 4.03 -5.02 9.33
C ILE A 77 5.14 -5.84 10.00
N THR A 78 4.74 -6.90 10.70
CA THR A 78 5.62 -7.93 11.24
C THR A 78 5.22 -9.30 10.69
N ILE A 79 6.15 -10.25 10.75
CA ILE A 79 5.89 -11.67 10.52
C ILE A 79 6.20 -12.35 11.86
N ASP A 80 5.32 -13.24 12.31
CA ASP A 80 5.56 -14.06 13.51
C ASP A 80 6.52 -15.21 13.16
N ASP A 81 6.92 -16.00 14.16
CA ASP A 81 7.72 -17.20 13.91
C ASP A 81 7.03 -18.15 12.93
N ILE A 82 7.82 -18.74 12.03
CA ILE A 82 7.33 -19.74 11.10
C ILE A 82 7.24 -21.06 11.84
N THR A 83 6.01 -21.51 12.11
CA THR A 83 5.70 -22.56 13.12
C THR A 83 6.07 -22.11 14.54
N SER A 84 5.80 -22.95 15.55
CA SER A 84 5.94 -22.54 16.95
C SER A 84 7.37 -22.36 17.44
N ASP A 85 8.35 -22.97 16.75
CA ASP A 85 9.76 -22.97 17.12
C ASP A 85 10.65 -22.26 16.08
N ASN A 86 10.03 -21.58 15.10
CA ASN A 86 10.71 -20.92 14.00
C ASN A 86 11.60 -21.85 13.17
N VAL A 87 11.27 -23.14 13.11
CA VAL A 87 12.01 -24.16 12.35
C VAL A 87 11.04 -25.04 11.57
N ILE A 88 11.27 -25.23 10.28
CA ILE A 88 10.53 -26.21 9.49
C ILE A 88 11.16 -27.59 9.65
N ASN A 89 10.40 -28.51 10.25
CA ASN A 89 10.78 -29.90 10.37
C ASN A 89 10.28 -30.79 9.21
N ALA A 90 10.69 -32.05 9.21
CA ALA A 90 10.32 -33.01 8.17
C ALA A 90 8.80 -33.18 8.02
N SER A 91 8.04 -33.18 9.12
CA SER A 91 6.58 -33.34 9.08
C SER A 91 5.90 -32.09 8.51
N GLU A 92 6.33 -30.90 8.95
CA GLU A 92 5.81 -29.60 8.51
C GLU A 92 6.12 -29.34 7.03
N SER A 93 7.27 -29.82 6.53
CA SER A 93 7.63 -29.71 5.11
C SER A 93 6.61 -30.38 4.17
N GLY A 94 5.80 -31.31 4.69
CA GLY A 94 4.74 -31.99 3.95
C GLY A 94 3.34 -31.38 4.12
N GLN A 95 3.22 -30.28 4.87
CA GLN A 95 1.93 -29.68 5.25
C GLN A 95 1.72 -28.31 4.61
N SER A 96 0.52 -27.75 4.78
CA SER A 96 0.26 -26.33 4.53
C SER A 96 0.49 -25.57 5.84
N ILE A 97 1.42 -24.63 5.85
CA ILE A 97 1.80 -23.85 7.04
C ILE A 97 1.17 -22.47 6.92
N ALA A 98 0.50 -22.03 7.99
CA ALA A 98 0.03 -20.67 8.09
C ALA A 98 1.21 -19.76 8.45
N VAL A 99 1.57 -18.85 7.55
CA VAL A 99 2.42 -17.71 7.85
C VAL A 99 1.53 -16.62 8.42
N THR A 100 1.86 -16.12 9.61
CA THR A 100 1.09 -15.10 10.31
C THR A 100 1.94 -13.88 10.63
N GLY A 101 1.27 -12.80 11.00
CA GLY A 101 1.93 -11.62 11.51
C GLY A 101 0.94 -10.57 11.96
N GLN A 102 1.49 -9.41 12.30
CA GLN A 102 0.70 -8.27 12.74
C GLN A 102 0.94 -7.07 11.82
N VAL A 103 -0.02 -6.16 11.83
CA VAL A 103 0.10 -4.83 11.24
C VAL A 103 -0.19 -3.76 12.30
N GLY A 104 0.30 -2.55 12.06
CA GLY A 104 0.14 -1.43 12.97
C GLY A 104 -0.05 -0.10 12.25
N ASP A 105 0.00 0.97 13.04
CA ASP A 105 -0.20 2.37 12.62
C ASP A 105 -1.58 2.60 12.00
N GLU A 106 -1.65 3.05 10.75
CA GLU A 106 -2.90 3.39 10.07
C GLU A 106 -3.33 2.33 9.05
N VAL A 107 -2.71 1.15 9.09
CA VAL A 107 -3.14 -0.03 8.33
C VAL A 107 -4.53 -0.48 8.81
N LYS A 108 -5.41 -0.83 7.87
CA LYS A 108 -6.82 -1.13 8.11
C LYS A 108 -7.17 -2.54 7.64
N ALA A 109 -8.24 -3.09 8.21
CA ALA A 109 -8.84 -4.34 7.73
C ALA A 109 -9.13 -4.27 6.23
N GLY A 110 -8.75 -5.32 5.50
CA GLY A 110 -8.86 -5.40 4.05
C GLY A 110 -7.69 -4.80 3.27
N ASP A 111 -6.73 -4.12 3.91
CA ASP A 111 -5.50 -3.69 3.24
C ASP A 111 -4.75 -4.91 2.69
N ALA A 112 -4.22 -4.76 1.48
CA ALA A 112 -3.61 -5.87 0.74
C ALA A 112 -2.22 -6.20 1.30
N ILE A 113 -1.98 -7.50 1.51
CA ILE A 113 -0.70 -8.05 1.94
C ILE A 113 -0.17 -8.99 0.88
N THR A 114 1.10 -8.83 0.53
CA THR A 114 1.84 -9.78 -0.32
C THR A 114 2.98 -10.38 0.48
N VAL A 115 2.99 -11.71 0.55
CA VAL A 115 4.02 -12.52 1.20
C VAL A 115 4.84 -13.22 0.12
N THR A 116 6.16 -13.19 0.23
CA THR A 116 7.06 -13.84 -0.72
C THR A 116 7.99 -14.79 0.00
N VAL A 117 8.10 -16.01 -0.52
CA VAL A 117 9.03 -17.06 -0.05
C VAL A 117 9.80 -17.57 -1.27
N GLY A 118 11.10 -17.31 -1.31
CA GLY A 118 11.91 -17.53 -2.51
C GLY A 118 11.36 -16.76 -3.71
N ASN A 119 10.91 -17.48 -4.75
CA ASN A 119 10.33 -16.90 -5.96
C ASN A 119 8.79 -16.94 -5.99
N GLU A 120 8.15 -17.46 -4.94
CA GLU A 120 6.70 -17.63 -4.90
C GLU A 120 6.03 -16.51 -4.10
N THR A 121 4.92 -16.01 -4.63
CA THR A 121 4.15 -14.91 -4.04
C THR A 121 2.76 -15.38 -3.63
N TYR A 122 2.36 -14.99 -2.43
CA TYR A 122 1.09 -15.32 -1.81
C TYR A 122 0.38 -14.04 -1.40
N GLN A 123 -0.92 -13.96 -1.66
CA GLN A 123 -1.72 -12.77 -1.36
C GLN A 123 -2.72 -13.07 -0.25
N THR A 124 -2.88 -12.10 0.64
CA THR A 124 -3.92 -12.08 1.67
C THR A 124 -4.30 -10.63 1.95
N THR A 125 -5.16 -10.42 2.93
CA THR A 125 -5.50 -9.09 3.43
C THR A 125 -5.37 -9.04 4.93
N VAL A 126 -5.25 -7.84 5.49
CA VAL A 126 -5.42 -7.62 6.92
C VAL A 126 -6.80 -8.13 7.34
N SER A 127 -6.83 -8.93 8.40
CA SER A 127 -8.03 -9.53 8.97
C SER A 127 -9.04 -8.48 9.44
N ALA A 128 -10.27 -8.93 9.71
CA ALA A 128 -11.36 -8.06 10.19
C ALA A 128 -11.07 -7.37 11.54
N ASP A 129 -10.10 -7.86 12.32
CA ASP A 129 -9.65 -7.22 13.55
C ASP A 129 -8.76 -5.98 13.32
N GLY A 130 -8.34 -5.75 12.07
CA GLY A 130 -7.47 -4.64 11.68
C GLY A 130 -6.03 -4.75 12.19
N LYS A 131 -5.60 -5.92 12.68
CA LYS A 131 -4.31 -6.10 13.36
C LYS A 131 -3.55 -7.33 12.95
N THR A 132 -4.24 -8.40 12.55
CA THR A 132 -3.59 -9.66 12.20
C THR A 132 -3.72 -9.95 10.72
N TRP A 133 -2.86 -10.83 10.22
CA TRP A 133 -2.99 -11.40 8.88
C TRP A 133 -2.47 -12.83 8.88
N SER A 134 -2.94 -13.60 7.89
CA SER A 134 -2.46 -14.95 7.68
C SER A 134 -2.55 -15.35 6.22
N VAL A 135 -1.58 -16.12 5.74
CA VAL A 135 -1.63 -16.77 4.44
C VAL A 135 -1.04 -18.17 4.55
N ASN A 136 -1.65 -19.13 3.84
CA ASN A 136 -1.15 -20.49 3.80
C ASN A 136 -0.07 -20.64 2.73
N VAL A 137 1.10 -21.15 3.15
CA VAL A 137 2.25 -21.45 2.29
C VAL A 137 2.52 -22.95 2.38
N PRO A 138 2.76 -23.66 1.27
CA PRO A 138 3.20 -25.05 1.31
C PRO A 138 4.52 -25.17 2.07
N GLY A 139 4.57 -26.09 3.02
CA GLY A 139 5.76 -26.39 3.82
C GLY A 139 6.95 -26.81 2.97
N SER A 140 6.73 -27.37 1.78
CA SER A 140 7.80 -27.71 0.84
C SER A 140 8.51 -26.46 0.29
N VAL A 141 7.78 -25.36 0.14
CA VAL A 141 8.34 -24.06 -0.28
C VAL A 141 9.13 -23.46 0.87
N LEU A 142 8.60 -23.51 2.10
CA LEU A 142 9.32 -23.05 3.27
C LEU A 142 10.59 -23.88 3.52
N ALA A 143 10.54 -25.20 3.40
CA ALA A 143 11.70 -26.09 3.57
C ALA A 143 12.80 -25.89 2.50
N ALA A 144 12.45 -25.33 1.33
CA ALA A 144 13.41 -25.03 0.27
C ALA A 144 14.08 -23.63 0.41
N ASN A 145 13.63 -22.81 1.37
CA ASN A 145 14.11 -21.45 1.60
C ASN A 145 14.47 -21.26 3.09
N GLY A 146 14.84 -20.05 3.52
CA GLY A 146 15.19 -19.76 4.92
C GLY A 146 14.68 -18.40 5.43
N ASP A 147 13.89 -17.71 4.61
CA ASP A 147 13.30 -16.41 4.93
C ASP A 147 11.95 -16.20 4.23
N VAL A 148 11.12 -15.38 4.86
CA VAL A 148 9.84 -14.90 4.34
C VAL A 148 9.88 -13.38 4.36
N SER A 149 9.40 -12.75 3.28
CA SER A 149 9.15 -11.31 3.27
C SER A 149 7.66 -11.02 3.17
N ALA A 150 7.22 -9.91 3.76
CA ALA A 150 5.84 -9.47 3.69
C ALA A 150 5.79 -7.97 3.44
N THR A 151 4.81 -7.55 2.65
CA THR A 151 4.52 -6.15 2.35
C THR A 151 3.05 -5.87 2.59
N VAL A 152 2.74 -4.72 3.17
CA VAL A 152 1.37 -4.20 3.29
C VAL A 152 1.30 -2.82 2.66
N THR A 153 0.22 -2.53 1.97
CA THR A 153 -0.04 -1.18 1.42
C THR A 153 -1.34 -0.66 1.98
N THR A 154 -1.27 0.52 2.61
CA THR A 154 -2.44 1.22 3.15
C THR A 154 -2.67 2.54 2.43
N ARG A 155 -3.94 2.97 2.41
CA ARG A 155 -4.42 4.17 1.73
C ARG A 155 -5.33 4.98 2.64
N ASP A 156 -5.14 6.30 2.62
CA ASP A 156 -6.10 7.22 3.23
C ASP A 156 -7.31 7.50 2.32
N ASN A 157 -8.17 8.43 2.73
CA ASN A 157 -9.36 8.81 1.95
C ASN A 157 -9.05 9.72 0.76
N ALA A 158 -7.94 10.47 0.80
CA ALA A 158 -7.50 11.36 -0.27
C ALA A 158 -6.78 10.60 -1.40
N GLY A 159 -6.34 9.38 -1.13
CA GLY A 159 -5.64 8.51 -2.06
C GLY A 159 -4.14 8.42 -1.82
N ASN A 160 -3.59 9.04 -0.78
CA ASN A 160 -2.18 8.90 -0.43
C ASN A 160 -1.90 7.47 0.04
N LEU A 161 -0.69 7.00 -0.24
CA LEU A 161 -0.30 5.60 -0.06
C LEU A 161 0.99 5.50 0.73
N THR A 162 1.04 4.45 1.56
CA THR A 162 2.28 3.99 2.18
C THR A 162 2.36 2.48 2.05
N THR A 163 3.54 2.00 1.71
CA THR A 163 3.88 0.57 1.72
C THR A 163 4.92 0.33 2.81
N ALA A 164 4.61 -0.59 3.72
CA ALA A 164 5.56 -1.10 4.70
C ALA A 164 5.98 -2.52 4.34
N ASN A 165 7.22 -2.88 4.65
CA ASN A 165 7.77 -4.19 4.36
C ASN A 165 8.62 -4.71 5.52
N THR A 166 8.72 -6.02 5.62
CA THR A 166 9.57 -6.71 6.59
C THR A 166 10.05 -8.05 6.05
N THR A 167 11.08 -8.60 6.69
CA THR A 167 11.66 -9.92 6.40
C THR A 167 11.88 -10.66 7.70
N HIS A 168 11.58 -11.96 7.72
CA HIS A 168 11.80 -12.83 8.87
C HIS A 168 12.52 -14.10 8.45
N THR A 169 13.58 -14.45 9.15
CA THR A 169 14.37 -15.66 8.90
C THR A 169 13.93 -16.78 9.81
N TYR A 170 13.97 -18.02 9.31
CA TYR A 170 13.61 -19.23 10.06
C TYR A 170 14.59 -20.37 9.73
N GLY A 171 14.63 -21.39 10.59
CA GLY A 171 15.47 -22.57 10.40
C GLY A 171 14.78 -23.67 9.57
N VAL A 172 15.57 -24.59 9.03
CA VAL A 172 15.04 -25.81 8.40
C VAL A 172 15.84 -27.00 8.91
N ASP A 173 15.15 -27.97 9.52
CA ASP A 173 15.74 -29.23 9.99
C ASP A 173 14.83 -30.42 9.64
N THR A 174 15.05 -30.97 8.45
CA THR A 174 14.26 -32.10 7.93
C THR A 174 14.95 -33.46 8.12
N VAL A 175 16.09 -33.51 8.81
CA VAL A 175 16.89 -34.74 8.95
C VAL A 175 16.62 -35.38 10.31
N ALA A 176 15.96 -36.54 10.30
CA ALA A 176 15.74 -37.32 11.51
C ALA A 176 17.08 -37.86 12.09
N PRO A 177 17.25 -37.89 13.42
CA PRO A 177 18.41 -38.51 14.04
C PRO A 177 18.41 -40.03 13.79
N VAL A 178 19.61 -40.61 13.67
CA VAL A 178 19.79 -42.06 13.54
C VAL A 178 19.93 -42.68 14.92
N ALA A 179 19.03 -43.59 15.28
CA ALA A 179 19.13 -44.38 16.50
C ALA A 179 19.89 -45.68 16.25
N SER A 180 20.79 -46.05 17.16
CA SER A 180 21.45 -47.36 17.19
C SER A 180 21.43 -47.94 18.61
N ILE A 181 21.37 -49.27 18.69
CA ILE A 181 21.47 -50.04 19.93
C ILE A 181 22.25 -51.31 19.65
N THR A 182 23.12 -51.70 20.57
CA THR A 182 23.83 -52.98 20.55
C THR A 182 23.54 -53.72 21.85
N ILE A 183 23.48 -55.04 21.77
CA ILE A 183 23.46 -55.93 22.94
C ILE A 183 24.79 -56.65 22.94
N ASP A 184 25.52 -56.57 24.04
CA ASP A 184 26.76 -57.32 24.24
C ASP A 184 26.45 -58.81 24.42
N ASP A 185 27.43 -59.68 24.16
CA ASP A 185 27.27 -61.12 24.36
C ASP A 185 26.90 -61.43 25.83
N VAL A 186 25.97 -62.37 26.03
CA VAL A 186 25.44 -62.70 27.37
C VAL A 186 26.50 -63.40 28.25
N THR A 187 27.48 -64.04 27.61
CA THR A 187 28.72 -64.62 28.16
C THR A 187 29.84 -64.41 27.13
N SER A 188 31.11 -64.72 27.45
CA SER A 188 32.23 -64.54 26.50
C SER A 188 32.13 -65.36 25.21
N ASP A 189 31.27 -66.38 25.17
CA ASP A 189 30.98 -67.24 24.02
C ASP A 189 29.50 -67.18 23.56
N ASN A 190 28.66 -66.38 24.24
CA ASN A 190 27.23 -66.23 23.98
C ASN A 190 26.40 -67.54 24.10
N VAL A 191 26.75 -68.42 25.05
CA VAL A 191 26.02 -69.67 25.37
C VAL A 191 25.71 -69.74 26.88
N ILE A 192 24.51 -70.23 27.24
CA ILE A 192 24.03 -70.41 28.63
C ILE A 192 24.20 -71.86 29.08
#